data_AF-A0A1F7QXN6-F1
#
_entry.id   AF-A0A1F7QXN6-F1
#
_cell.length_a   1.000
_cell.length_b   1.000
_cell.length_c   1.000
_cell.angle_alpha   90.00
_cell.angle_beta   90.00
_cell.angle_gamma   90.00
#
_symmetry.space_group_name_H-M   'P 1'
#
loop_
_entity.id
_entity.type
_entity.pdbx_description
1 polymer ?
#
loop_
_entity_poly.entity_id
_entity_poly.type
_entity_poly.pdbx_seq_one_letter_code
_entity_poly.pdbx_strand_id
1 'polypeptide(L)'
;MIDVEVHNISQAEVVEKVKKLNKTKEVHGIIVQLPLEDGSQTEEILNTITPDKDVDGLGANASFDPATPTAINWLLAGYNVDINLKKIAIIGNGRLVGKPLYDMWVKAGLDVSMVERGDDLQASLRDKDLIIAATGQPGVIKSECIPIGSTVVDAGVASDSGETLGDVDKAVYERDDLTITPRIGGVGPLTVAALFDNVIRSARP
;
A
#
# COMPACT_ATOMS: atom_id res chain seq x y z
N MET A 1 -20.04 5.63 15.29
CA MET A 1 -19.38 4.35 15.58
C MET A 1 -19.33 3.61 14.25
N ILE A 2 -18.15 3.15 13.81
CA ILE A 2 -18.04 2.34 12.59
C ILE A 2 -18.26 0.90 13.03
N ASP A 3 -19.23 0.23 12.42
CA ASP A 3 -19.49 -1.19 12.66
C ASP A 3 -18.82 -2.02 11.57
N VAL A 4 -18.31 -3.21 11.93
CA VAL A 4 -17.56 -4.07 11.03
C VAL A 4 -18.16 -5.48 11.05
N GLU A 5 -18.72 -5.89 9.92
CA GLU A 5 -19.20 -7.25 9.71
C GLU A 5 -18.13 -8.09 9.02
N VAL A 6 -17.67 -9.16 9.68
CA VAL A 6 -16.72 -10.12 9.09
C VAL A 6 -17.47 -11.31 8.50
N HIS A 7 -17.18 -11.63 7.24
CA HIS A 7 -17.78 -12.78 6.55
C HIS A 7 -16.69 -13.77 6.13
N ASN A 8 -16.78 -15.00 6.64
CA ASN A 8 -15.97 -16.13 6.19
C ASN A 8 -16.82 -16.97 5.23
N ILE A 9 -16.50 -16.94 3.95
CA ILE A 9 -17.24 -17.62 2.89
C ILE A 9 -16.28 -18.29 1.92
N SER A 10 -16.77 -19.27 1.16
CA SER A 10 -15.94 -19.87 0.10
C SER A 10 -15.69 -18.84 -1.01
N GLN A 11 -14.54 -18.94 -1.68
CA GLN A 11 -14.21 -17.99 -2.74
C GLN A 11 -15.25 -17.97 -3.88
N ALA A 12 -15.83 -19.13 -4.19
CA ALA A 12 -16.90 -19.27 -5.18
C ALA A 12 -18.17 -18.45 -4.85
N GLU A 13 -18.39 -18.10 -3.58
CA GLU A 13 -19.55 -17.33 -3.13
C GLU A 13 -19.26 -15.83 -3.01
N VAL A 14 -18.00 -15.41 -3.12
CA VAL A 14 -17.57 -14.01 -2.86
C VAL A 14 -18.26 -13.05 -3.81
N VAL A 15 -18.30 -13.36 -5.11
CA VAL A 15 -18.92 -12.48 -6.12
C VAL A 15 -20.40 -12.23 -5.80
N GLU A 16 -21.17 -13.27 -5.49
CA GLU A 16 -22.59 -13.13 -5.16
C GLU A 16 -22.80 -12.40 -3.82
N LYS A 17 -21.93 -12.62 -2.84
CA LYS A 17 -21.96 -11.89 -1.57
C LYS A 17 -21.67 -10.40 -1.78
N VAL A 18 -20.65 -10.04 -2.55
CA VAL A 18 -20.32 -8.64 -2.87
C VAL A 18 -21.48 -7.98 -3.60
N LYS A 19 -22.08 -8.64 -4.61
CA LYS A 19 -23.28 -8.12 -5.31
C LYS A 19 -24.44 -7.85 -4.35
N LYS A 20 -24.63 -8.69 -3.33
CA LYS A 20 -25.64 -8.47 -2.29
C LYS A 20 -25.29 -7.25 -1.44
N LEU A 21 -24.07 -7.17 -0.93
CA LEU A 21 -23.58 -6.06 -0.09
C LEU A 21 -23.60 -4.71 -0.82
N ASN A 22 -23.31 -4.70 -2.12
CA ASN A 22 -23.46 -3.51 -2.97
C ASN A 22 -24.88 -2.93 -2.91
N LYS A 23 -25.90 -3.78 -2.80
CA LYS A 23 -27.32 -3.36 -2.75
C LYS A 23 -27.83 -3.07 -1.33
N THR A 24 -27.08 -3.46 -0.30
CA THR A 24 -27.44 -3.20 1.11
C THR A 24 -27.16 -1.74 1.45
N LYS A 25 -28.17 -1.00 1.90
CA LYS A 25 -28.05 0.45 2.16
C LYS A 25 -27.24 0.76 3.41
N GLU A 26 -27.20 -0.17 4.35
CA GLU A 26 -26.50 -0.09 5.62
C GLU A 26 -24.98 -0.33 5.46
N VAL A 27 -24.55 -0.89 4.32
CA VAL A 27 -23.16 -1.17 4.00
C VAL A 27 -22.60 -0.01 3.17
N HIS A 28 -21.61 0.68 3.71
CA HIS A 28 -20.99 1.85 3.07
C HIS A 28 -19.61 1.53 2.48
N GLY A 29 -18.90 0.55 3.01
CA GLY A 29 -17.60 0.12 2.49
C GLY A 29 -17.51 -1.39 2.42
N ILE A 30 -16.81 -1.88 1.41
CA ILE A 30 -16.49 -3.29 1.21
C ILE A 30 -14.98 -3.40 1.02
N ILE A 31 -14.37 -4.32 1.75
CA ILE A 31 -12.96 -4.68 1.64
C ILE A 31 -12.91 -6.18 1.36
N VAL A 32 -12.02 -6.58 0.46
CA VAL A 32 -11.70 -7.99 0.20
C VAL A 32 -10.28 -8.21 0.69
N GLN A 33 -10.12 -9.01 1.75
CA GLN A 33 -8.81 -9.32 2.29
C GLN A 33 -8.02 -10.16 1.29
N LEU A 34 -6.82 -9.70 0.93
CA LEU A 34 -5.88 -10.39 0.05
C LEU A 34 -4.73 -11.01 0.88
N PRO A 35 -4.04 -12.05 0.35
CA PRO A 35 -4.30 -12.73 -0.93
C PRO A 35 -5.52 -13.67 -0.88
N LEU A 36 -6.11 -13.93 -2.04
CA LEU A 36 -7.13 -14.96 -2.22
C LEU A 36 -6.50 -16.35 -2.39
N GLU A 37 -7.25 -17.41 -2.08
CA GLU A 37 -6.82 -18.80 -2.30
C GLU A 37 -6.56 -19.08 -3.79
N ASP A 38 -7.50 -18.68 -4.66
CA ASP A 38 -7.32 -18.65 -6.11
C ASP A 38 -7.16 -17.20 -6.58
N GLY A 39 -5.90 -16.77 -6.67
CA GLY A 39 -5.52 -15.42 -7.08
C GLY A 39 -6.02 -15.02 -8.48
N SER A 40 -6.42 -15.97 -9.35
CA SER A 40 -6.91 -15.64 -10.69
C SER A 40 -8.24 -14.88 -10.70
N GLN A 41 -9.03 -15.00 -9.62
CA GLN A 41 -10.34 -14.32 -9.48
C GLN A 41 -10.23 -12.94 -8.83
N THR A 42 -9.02 -12.51 -8.43
CA THR A 42 -8.82 -11.24 -7.71
C THR A 42 -9.38 -10.05 -8.47
N GLU A 43 -9.11 -9.94 -9.77
CA GLU A 43 -9.62 -8.84 -10.60
C GLU A 43 -11.15 -8.83 -10.68
N GLU A 44 -11.76 -10.00 -10.89
CA GLU A 44 -13.21 -10.12 -11.01
C GLU A 44 -13.90 -9.71 -9.70
N ILE A 45 -13.41 -10.21 -8.58
CA ILE A 45 -13.97 -9.94 -7.25
C ILE A 45 -13.85 -8.46 -6.91
N LEU A 46 -12.67 -7.86 -7.07
CA LEU A 46 -12.45 -6.44 -6.77
C LEU A 46 -13.31 -5.54 -7.66
N ASN A 47 -13.38 -5.83 -8.96
CA ASN A 47 -14.21 -5.06 -9.90
C ASN A 47 -15.71 -5.32 -9.75
N THR A 48 -16.13 -6.29 -8.92
CA THR A 48 -17.53 -6.50 -8.57
C THR A 48 -18.01 -5.47 -7.53
N ILE A 49 -17.11 -4.92 -6.71
CA ILE A 49 -17.45 -3.89 -5.71
C ILE A 49 -17.86 -2.61 -6.45
N THR A 50 -18.97 -1.96 -6.04
CA THR A 50 -19.34 -0.70 -6.69
C THR A 50 -18.33 0.40 -6.36
N PRO A 51 -18.02 1.31 -7.30
CA PRO A 51 -17.03 2.39 -7.10
C PRO A 51 -17.19 3.20 -5.81
N ASP A 52 -18.42 3.41 -5.36
CA ASP A 52 -18.78 4.18 -4.17
C ASP A 52 -18.62 3.40 -2.86
N LYS A 53 -18.42 2.08 -2.93
CA LYS A 53 -18.21 1.19 -1.78
C LYS A 53 -16.83 0.55 -1.75
N ASP A 54 -16.01 0.72 -2.79
CA ASP A 54 -14.63 0.25 -2.83
C ASP A 54 -13.71 1.17 -2.02
N VAL A 55 -13.79 1.04 -0.71
CA VAL A 55 -13.07 1.89 0.26
C VAL A 55 -11.59 1.55 0.37
N ASP A 56 -11.15 0.42 -0.19
CA ASP A 56 -9.73 0.04 -0.31
C ASP A 56 -9.10 0.59 -1.60
N GLY A 57 -9.92 0.99 -2.58
CA GLY A 57 -9.48 1.63 -3.82
C GLY A 57 -8.80 0.67 -4.80
N LEU A 58 -9.07 -0.63 -4.70
CA LEU A 58 -8.31 -1.65 -5.45
C LEU A 58 -8.96 -2.04 -6.79
N GLY A 59 -10.25 -1.79 -6.95
CA GLY A 59 -10.98 -1.97 -8.21
C GLY A 59 -10.59 -0.90 -9.24
N ALA A 60 -10.67 -1.25 -10.52
CA ALA A 60 -10.23 -0.39 -11.62
C ALA A 60 -11.02 0.94 -11.72
N ASN A 61 -12.24 0.98 -11.19
CA ASN A 61 -13.13 2.14 -11.22
C ASN A 61 -13.42 2.70 -9.83
N ALA A 62 -12.61 2.38 -8.81
CA ALA A 62 -12.85 2.87 -7.46
C ALA A 62 -12.95 4.40 -7.40
N SER A 63 -13.88 4.92 -6.58
CA SER A 63 -14.02 6.37 -6.37
C SER A 63 -13.04 6.91 -5.33
N PHE A 64 -12.33 6.03 -4.63
CA PHE A 64 -11.42 6.36 -3.55
C PHE A 64 -9.98 6.07 -3.95
N ASP A 65 -9.07 6.88 -3.42
CA ASP A 65 -7.65 6.60 -3.55
C ASP A 65 -7.29 5.33 -2.75
N PRO A 66 -6.36 4.50 -3.26
CA PRO A 66 -5.93 3.30 -2.57
C PRO A 66 -5.41 3.59 -1.17
N ALA A 67 -5.81 2.77 -0.19
CA ALA A 67 -5.60 3.09 1.22
C ALA A 67 -4.11 3.14 1.62
N THR A 68 -3.30 2.18 1.18
CA THR A 68 -1.87 2.15 1.53
C THR A 68 -1.06 3.27 0.87
N PRO A 69 -1.22 3.58 -0.43
CA PRO A 69 -0.64 4.79 -1.02
C PRO A 69 -1.04 6.08 -0.31
N THR A 70 -2.31 6.21 0.07
CA THR A 70 -2.80 7.35 0.86
C THR A 70 -2.09 7.42 2.22
N ALA A 71 -1.95 6.29 2.90
CA ALA A 71 -1.23 6.19 4.17
C ALA A 71 0.25 6.61 4.05
N ILE A 72 0.93 6.23 2.96
CA ILE A 72 2.31 6.65 2.70
C ILE A 72 2.40 8.16 2.52
N ASN A 73 1.47 8.78 1.79
CA ASN A 73 1.41 10.23 1.67
C ASN A 73 1.19 10.91 3.04
N TRP A 74 0.28 10.39 3.86
CA TRP A 74 0.03 10.93 5.20
C TRP A 74 1.24 10.77 6.11
N LEU A 75 1.94 9.64 6.04
CA LEU A 75 3.16 9.38 6.79
C LEU A 75 4.23 10.40 6.42
N LEU A 76 4.55 10.53 5.12
CA LEU A 76 5.55 11.48 4.63
C LEU A 76 5.21 12.91 5.03
N ALA A 77 3.94 13.32 4.88
CA ALA A 77 3.47 14.63 5.31
C ALA A 77 3.60 14.84 6.82
N GLY A 78 3.22 13.84 7.63
CA GLY A 78 3.32 13.89 9.10
C GLY A 78 4.76 14.02 9.59
N TYR A 79 5.73 13.50 8.84
CA TYR A 79 7.16 13.65 9.10
C TYR A 79 7.80 14.87 8.40
N ASN A 80 7.00 15.73 7.75
CA ASN A 80 7.45 16.89 6.98
C ASN A 80 8.47 16.56 5.88
N VAL A 81 8.33 15.38 5.24
CA VAL A 81 9.13 15.01 4.08
C VAL A 81 8.51 15.64 2.84
N ASP A 82 9.16 16.68 2.32
CA ASP A 82 8.78 17.27 1.03
C ASP A 82 9.19 16.34 -0.11
N ILE A 83 8.20 15.79 -0.83
CA ILE A 83 8.45 14.89 -1.96
C ILE A 83 8.60 15.63 -3.29
N ASN A 84 8.34 16.95 -3.32
CA ASN A 84 8.48 17.72 -4.54
C ASN A 84 9.95 17.80 -4.95
N LEU A 85 10.22 17.65 -6.25
CA LEU A 85 11.57 17.68 -6.85
C LEU A 85 12.53 16.57 -6.38
N LYS A 86 12.05 15.61 -5.57
CA LYS A 86 12.83 14.43 -5.21
C LYS A 86 12.83 13.41 -6.34
N LYS A 87 13.95 12.70 -6.50
CA LYS A 87 14.05 11.49 -7.30
C LYS A 87 13.53 10.31 -6.48
N ILE A 88 12.40 9.76 -6.90
CA ILE A 88 11.70 8.72 -6.15
C ILE A 88 11.92 7.37 -6.82
N ALA A 89 12.22 6.35 -6.02
CA ALA A 89 12.16 4.95 -6.44
C ALA A 89 11.10 4.19 -5.65
N ILE A 90 10.26 3.45 -6.37
CA ILE A 90 9.33 2.48 -5.78
C ILE A 90 9.85 1.09 -6.15
N ILE A 91 10.13 0.26 -5.15
CA ILE A 91 10.67 -1.08 -5.34
C ILE A 91 9.53 -2.08 -5.18
N GLY A 92 9.12 -2.71 -6.27
CA GLY A 92 7.98 -3.60 -6.35
C GLY A 92 6.76 -2.92 -6.97
N ASN A 93 6.18 -3.58 -7.99
CA ASN A 93 5.01 -3.12 -8.73
C ASN A 93 3.71 -3.81 -8.26
N GLY A 94 3.62 -4.08 -6.95
CA GLY A 94 2.50 -4.82 -6.36
C GLY A 94 1.19 -4.02 -6.40
N ARG A 95 0.07 -4.75 -6.43
CA ARG A 95 -1.31 -4.23 -6.42
C ARG A 95 -1.63 -3.31 -5.23
N LEU A 96 -1.11 -3.64 -4.05
CA LEU A 96 -1.50 -2.98 -2.81
C LEU A 96 -0.79 -1.64 -2.59
N VAL A 97 0.42 -1.50 -3.10
CA VAL A 97 1.29 -0.36 -2.80
C VAL A 97 1.96 0.16 -4.06
N GLY A 98 2.85 -0.65 -4.65
CA GLY A 98 3.75 -0.23 -5.71
C GLY A 98 3.08 0.44 -6.90
N LYS A 99 2.26 -0.34 -7.61
CA LYS A 99 1.54 0.15 -8.80
C LYS A 99 0.66 1.38 -8.51
N PRO A 100 -0.27 1.33 -7.54
CA PRO A 100 -1.15 2.48 -7.33
C PRO A 100 -0.41 3.73 -6.82
N LEU A 101 0.64 3.58 -6.02
CA LEU A 101 1.45 4.72 -5.58
C LEU A 101 2.21 5.35 -6.75
N TYR A 102 2.76 4.53 -7.64
CA TYR A 102 3.40 4.99 -8.87
C TYR A 102 2.41 5.79 -9.74
N ASP A 103 1.23 5.21 -10.02
CA ASP A 103 0.21 5.86 -10.84
C ASP A 103 -0.25 7.20 -10.21
N MET A 104 -0.43 7.23 -8.89
CA MET A 104 -0.82 8.42 -8.12
C MET A 104 0.23 9.54 -8.22
N TRP A 105 1.51 9.22 -8.00
CA TRP A 105 2.59 10.21 -8.01
C TRP A 105 2.99 10.68 -9.41
N VAL A 106 2.96 9.79 -10.41
CA VAL A 106 3.16 10.18 -11.81
C VAL A 106 2.06 11.14 -12.26
N LYS A 107 0.80 10.85 -11.91
CA LYS A 107 -0.33 11.76 -12.18
C LYS A 107 -0.16 13.13 -11.50
N ALA A 108 0.51 13.18 -10.36
CA ALA A 108 0.86 14.42 -9.65
C ALA A 108 2.09 15.13 -10.23
N GLY A 109 2.75 14.57 -11.25
CA GLY A 109 3.92 15.17 -11.91
C GLY A 109 5.24 14.98 -11.18
N LEU A 110 5.35 13.96 -10.31
CA LEU A 110 6.58 13.64 -9.57
C LEU A 110 7.55 12.79 -10.41
N ASP A 111 8.85 12.90 -10.12
CA ASP A 111 9.91 12.07 -10.74
C ASP A 111 10.00 10.71 -10.05
N VAL A 112 9.23 9.74 -10.55
CA VAL A 112 9.12 8.40 -9.99
C VAL A 112 9.62 7.35 -10.97
N SER A 113 10.49 6.46 -10.50
CA SER A 113 10.88 5.25 -11.21
C SER A 113 10.43 4.00 -10.46
N MET A 114 9.92 3.02 -11.19
CA MET A 114 9.66 1.68 -10.67
C MET A 114 10.94 0.84 -10.78
N VAL A 115 11.23 0.06 -9.73
CA VAL A 115 12.30 -0.95 -9.71
C VAL A 115 11.64 -2.31 -9.48
N GLU A 116 11.85 -3.24 -10.40
CA GLU A 116 11.24 -4.56 -10.38
C GLU A 116 12.26 -5.67 -10.11
N ARG A 117 11.74 -6.89 -9.98
CA ARG A 117 12.57 -8.08 -9.81
C ARG A 117 13.40 -8.31 -11.07
N GLY A 118 14.72 -8.34 -10.89
CA GLY A 118 15.68 -8.58 -11.97
C GLY A 118 16.46 -7.34 -12.39
N ASP A 119 16.02 -6.15 -11.95
CA ASP A 119 16.80 -4.92 -12.11
C ASP A 119 18.03 -4.93 -11.21
N ASP A 120 19.07 -4.19 -11.64
CA ASP A 120 20.20 -3.88 -10.77
C ASP A 120 19.76 -2.86 -9.72
N LEU A 121 19.44 -3.37 -8.53
CA LEU A 121 18.94 -2.56 -7.41
C LEU A 121 19.92 -1.45 -7.03
N GLN A 122 21.22 -1.74 -6.99
CA GLN A 122 22.23 -0.76 -6.57
C GLN A 122 22.35 0.36 -7.60
N ALA A 123 22.35 0.02 -8.88
CA ALA A 123 22.36 1.02 -9.95
C ALA A 123 21.07 1.86 -9.94
N SER A 124 19.92 1.23 -9.73
CA SER A 124 18.60 1.87 -9.76
C SER A 124 18.36 2.84 -8.61
N LEU A 125 18.99 2.61 -7.46
CA LEU A 125 18.84 3.44 -6.26
C LEU A 125 19.90 4.52 -6.11
N ARG A 126 20.98 4.49 -6.91
CA ARG A 126 22.21 5.28 -6.70
C ARG A 126 21.99 6.78 -6.46
N ASP A 127 20.98 7.39 -7.07
CA ASP A 127 20.70 8.82 -7.02
C ASP A 127 19.30 9.15 -6.47
N LYS A 128 18.70 8.24 -5.70
CA LYS A 128 17.32 8.37 -5.20
C LYS A 128 17.26 9.04 -3.84
N ASP A 129 16.44 10.09 -3.75
CA ASP A 129 16.21 10.84 -2.52
C ASP A 129 15.16 10.17 -1.62
N LEU A 130 14.18 9.49 -2.23
CA LEU A 130 13.10 8.79 -1.56
C LEU A 130 12.93 7.39 -2.14
N ILE A 131 12.91 6.39 -1.26
CA ILE A 131 12.81 4.98 -1.62
C ILE A 131 11.61 4.37 -0.91
N ILE A 132 10.69 3.79 -1.66
CA ILE A 132 9.54 3.04 -1.14
C ILE A 132 9.82 1.56 -1.33
N ALA A 133 9.98 0.83 -0.23
CA ALA A 133 10.13 -0.60 -0.22
C ALA A 133 8.73 -1.26 -0.16
N ALA A 134 8.33 -1.92 -1.24
CA ALA A 134 7.01 -2.52 -1.42
C ALA A 134 7.08 -3.85 -2.20
N THR A 135 8.11 -4.65 -1.91
CA THR A 135 8.37 -5.95 -2.54
C THR A 135 7.51 -7.06 -1.95
N GLY A 136 7.06 -6.91 -0.69
CA GLY A 136 6.41 -7.97 0.07
C GLY A 136 7.34 -9.16 0.36
N GLN A 137 8.65 -8.93 0.32
CA GLN A 137 9.68 -9.93 0.56
C GLN A 137 10.64 -9.44 1.64
N PRO A 138 10.61 -10.06 2.83
CA PRO A 138 11.40 -9.59 3.97
C PRO A 138 12.90 -9.47 3.68
N GLY A 139 13.46 -8.31 4.03
CA GLY A 139 14.92 -8.09 4.04
C GLY A 139 15.61 -8.18 2.69
N VAL A 140 14.91 -8.03 1.57
CA VAL A 140 15.51 -8.09 0.22
C VAL A 140 16.35 -6.84 -0.06
N ILE A 141 15.98 -5.68 0.48
CA ILE A 141 16.70 -4.43 0.23
C ILE A 141 17.82 -4.28 1.27
N LYS A 142 19.07 -4.36 0.81
CA LYS A 142 20.26 -4.31 1.66
C LYS A 142 20.77 -2.88 1.86
N SER A 143 21.54 -2.70 2.94
CA SER A 143 22.07 -1.41 3.37
C SER A 143 22.92 -0.72 2.30
N GLU A 144 23.79 -1.48 1.64
CA GLU A 144 24.69 -1.03 0.58
C GLU A 144 23.99 -0.52 -0.69
N CYS A 145 22.70 -0.84 -0.87
CA CYS A 145 21.91 -0.37 -2.00
C CYS A 145 21.34 1.04 -1.78
N ILE A 146 21.27 1.51 -0.53
CA ILE A 146 20.58 2.75 -0.18
C ILE A 146 21.59 3.90 -0.10
N PRO A 147 21.42 4.98 -0.89
CA PRO A 147 22.30 6.14 -0.82
C PRO A 147 22.29 6.82 0.56
N ILE A 148 23.37 7.52 0.85
CA ILE A 148 23.49 8.34 2.06
C ILE A 148 22.48 9.48 1.99
N GLY A 149 21.77 9.74 3.10
CA GLY A 149 20.80 10.83 3.21
C GLY A 149 19.43 10.55 2.61
N SER A 150 19.21 9.36 2.04
CA SER A 150 17.91 8.99 1.48
C SER A 150 16.84 8.84 2.56
N THR A 151 15.60 9.16 2.19
CA THR A 151 14.41 8.79 2.96
C THR A 151 13.93 7.42 2.50
N VAL A 152 13.59 6.53 3.45
CA VAL A 152 13.15 5.17 3.19
C VAL A 152 11.79 4.94 3.86
N VAL A 153 10.81 4.52 3.07
CA VAL A 153 9.51 4.06 3.56
C VAL A 153 9.46 2.55 3.39
N ASP A 154 9.46 1.83 4.50
CA ASP A 154 9.25 0.39 4.50
C ASP A 154 7.75 0.09 4.62
N ALA A 155 7.14 -0.27 3.48
CA ALA A 155 5.76 -0.70 3.38
C ALA A 155 5.63 -2.24 3.39
N GLY A 156 6.74 -2.95 3.58
CA GLY A 156 6.77 -4.40 3.69
C GLY A 156 6.11 -4.88 4.97
N VAL A 157 5.29 -5.93 4.87
CA VAL A 157 4.72 -6.62 6.01
C VAL A 157 4.78 -8.12 5.75
N ALA A 158 5.66 -8.84 6.44
CA ALA A 158 5.49 -10.28 6.65
C ALA A 158 5.93 -10.63 8.08
N SER A 159 5.30 -11.50 8.87
CA SER A 159 4.32 -12.55 8.56
C SER A 159 3.51 -12.94 9.82
N ASP A 160 2.63 -13.94 9.65
CA ASP A 160 1.73 -14.61 10.62
C ASP A 160 2.38 -15.20 11.89
N SER A 161 3.67 -14.94 12.16
CA SER A 161 4.43 -15.49 13.29
C SER A 161 4.59 -14.54 14.48
N GLY A 162 4.02 -13.33 14.40
CA GLY A 162 4.06 -12.32 15.48
C GLY A 162 5.25 -11.36 15.42
N GLU A 163 6.20 -11.54 14.49
CA GLU A 163 7.22 -10.53 14.17
C GLU A 163 6.88 -9.84 12.85
N THR A 164 6.73 -8.51 12.89
CA THR A 164 6.63 -7.68 11.68
C THR A 164 8.02 -7.50 11.09
N LEU A 165 8.30 -8.18 9.99
CA LEU A 165 9.48 -8.01 9.15
C LEU A 165 9.09 -7.16 7.95
N GLY A 166 9.87 -6.09 7.73
CA GLY A 166 9.75 -5.24 6.54
C GLY A 166 10.62 -5.72 5.39
N ASP A 167 10.52 -5.03 4.26
CA ASP A 167 11.21 -5.38 3.02
C ASP A 167 12.70 -5.00 3.05
N VAL A 168 13.09 -4.11 3.97
CA VAL A 168 14.51 -3.73 4.16
C VAL A 168 15.19 -4.60 5.21
N ASP A 169 16.49 -4.81 5.04
CA ASP A 169 17.30 -5.57 5.99
C ASP A 169 17.36 -4.90 7.37
N LYS A 170 17.49 -5.70 8.43
CA LYS A 170 17.56 -5.20 9.81
C LYS A 170 18.66 -4.14 9.99
N ALA A 171 19.81 -4.31 9.32
CA ALA A 171 20.93 -3.36 9.40
C ALA A 171 20.61 -1.97 8.84
N VAL A 172 19.59 -1.83 7.97
CA VAL A 172 19.18 -0.53 7.42
C VAL A 172 18.63 0.39 8.51
N TYR A 173 17.94 -0.19 9.50
CA TYR A 173 17.38 0.57 10.62
C TYR A 173 18.43 1.06 11.62
N GLU A 174 19.68 0.59 11.50
CA GLU A 174 20.80 0.99 12.36
C GLU A 174 21.62 2.14 11.73
N ARG A 175 21.21 2.64 10.55
CA ARG A 175 21.87 3.72 9.84
C ARG A 175 21.41 5.09 10.33
N ASP A 176 22.34 5.84 10.91
CA ASP A 176 22.12 7.22 11.35
C ASP A 176 22.06 8.23 10.19
N ASP A 177 22.49 7.82 8.99
CA ASP A 177 22.53 8.68 7.81
C ASP A 177 21.26 8.59 6.94
N LEU A 178 20.23 7.89 7.42
CA LEU A 178 18.94 7.73 6.75
C LEU A 178 17.79 8.33 7.56
N THR A 179 16.74 8.74 6.86
CA THR A 179 15.42 8.93 7.47
C THR A 179 14.56 7.73 7.12
N ILE A 180 14.21 6.89 8.07
CA ILE A 180 13.46 5.64 7.81
C ILE A 180 12.21 5.54 8.68
N THR A 181 11.14 4.97 8.12
CA THR A 181 9.93 4.65 8.86
C THR A 181 10.20 3.68 10.00
N PRO A 182 9.52 3.79 11.15
CA PRO A 182 9.72 2.85 12.26
C PRO A 182 9.23 1.45 11.87
N ARG A 183 9.90 0.40 12.38
CA ARG A 183 9.49 -1.01 12.15
C ARG A 183 8.08 -1.31 12.61
N ILE A 184 7.66 -0.70 13.72
CA ILE A 184 6.32 -0.82 14.29
C ILE A 184 5.73 0.58 14.35
N GLY A 185 4.46 0.73 13.92
CA GLY A 185 3.81 2.04 13.90
C GLY A 185 4.01 2.84 12.62
N GLY A 186 4.59 2.25 11.57
CA GLY A 186 4.83 2.88 10.28
C GLY A 186 3.58 2.91 9.38
N VAL A 187 3.69 2.35 8.17
CA VAL A 187 2.63 2.42 7.15
C VAL A 187 1.33 1.72 7.59
N GLY A 188 1.43 0.54 8.20
CA GLY A 188 0.27 -0.31 8.51
C GLY A 188 -0.87 0.36 9.29
N PRO A 189 -0.62 0.98 10.46
CA PRO A 189 -1.68 1.68 11.20
C PRO A 189 -2.32 2.84 10.43
N LEU A 190 -1.55 3.52 9.58
CA LEU A 190 -2.08 4.58 8.73
C LEU A 190 -2.90 4.04 7.57
N THR A 191 -2.60 2.84 7.05
CA THR A 191 -3.47 2.15 6.08
C THR A 191 -4.86 1.91 6.68
N VAL A 192 -4.91 1.43 7.93
CA VAL A 192 -6.19 1.24 8.65
C VAL A 192 -6.92 2.58 8.83
N ALA A 193 -6.20 3.64 9.18
CA ALA A 193 -6.79 4.98 9.28
C ALA A 193 -7.34 5.48 7.94
N ALA A 194 -6.62 5.26 6.83
CA ALA A 194 -7.04 5.65 5.49
C ALA A 194 -8.29 4.88 5.03
N LEU A 195 -8.37 3.58 5.34
CA LEU A 195 -9.57 2.78 5.11
C LEU A 195 -10.79 3.36 5.84
N PHE A 196 -10.64 3.69 7.12
CA PHE A 196 -11.74 4.30 7.88
C PHE A 196 -12.13 5.68 7.37
N ASP A 197 -11.18 6.50 6.91
CA ASP A 197 -11.49 7.78 6.28
C ASP A 197 -12.31 7.59 4.99
N ASN A 198 -11.92 6.62 4.14
CA ASN A 198 -12.68 6.26 2.94
C ASN A 198 -14.10 5.78 3.28
N VAL A 199 -14.27 4.94 4.31
CA VAL A 199 -15.60 4.52 4.81
C VAL A 199 -16.43 5.70 5.29
N ILE A 200 -15.83 6.61 6.07
CA ILE A 200 -16.53 7.82 6.55
C ILE A 200 -16.97 8.68 5.38
N ARG A 201 -16.11 8.84 4.36
CA ARG A 201 -16.43 9.60 3.14
C ARG A 201 -17.54 8.95 2.34
N SER A 202 -17.52 7.61 2.18
CA SER A 202 -18.59 6.87 1.50
C SER A 202 -19.93 6.97 2.22
N ALA A 203 -19.94 7.00 3.55
CA ALA A 203 -21.16 7.12 4.35
C ALA A 203 -21.75 8.55 4.38
N ARG A 204 -21.08 9.56 3.80
CA ARG A 204 -21.62 10.92 3.76
C ARG A 204 -22.72 11.01 2.69
N PRO A 205 -23.83 11.72 2.98
CA PRO A 205 -24.94 11.90 2.06
C PRO A 205 -24.60 12.77 0.86
#